data_AF-A0A1X0RHS5-F1
#
_entry.id   AF-A0A1X0RHS5-F1
#
_cell.length_a   1.000
_cell.length_b   1.000
_cell.length_c   1.000
_cell.angle_alpha   90.00
_cell.angle_beta   90.00
_cell.angle_gamma   90.00
#
_symmetry.space_group_name_H-M   'P 1'
#
loop_
_entity.id
_entity.type
_entity.pdbx_description
1 polymer ?
#
loop_
_entity_poly.entity_id
_entity_poly.type
_entity_poly.pdbx_seq_one_letter_code
_entity_poly.pdbx_strand_id
1 'polypeptide(L)'
;KTPAGTRTVVKTAKTKVTSHSVIGAIHSSVVHHVSLKKPSPKPETNNIAKKKRKGDDTSAVDVKLVPKGTTTVHSTKFVNEFFDIMNEDEYLKDSYLVMDNASIHKSKPIIRKIKVKGYRIMYLSPLLA
;
A
#
# COMPACT_ATOMS: atom_id res chain seq x y z
N LYS A 1 41.45 -1.73 -15.81
CA LYS A 1 40.30 -0.79 -15.71
C LYS A 1 39.08 -1.47 -16.33
N THR A 2 38.11 -1.86 -15.51
CA THR A 2 36.86 -2.50 -15.97
C THR A 2 35.86 -1.40 -16.36
N PRO A 3 35.16 -1.49 -17.51
CA PRO A 3 34.20 -0.44 -17.87
C PRO A 3 32.99 -0.49 -16.94
N ALA A 4 32.70 0.63 -16.28
CA ALA A 4 31.49 0.81 -15.50
C ALA A 4 30.33 1.12 -16.46
N GLY A 5 29.38 0.19 -16.60
CA GLY A 5 28.18 0.40 -17.41
C GLY A 5 27.28 1.49 -16.82
N THR A 6 26.80 2.40 -17.66
CA THR A 6 25.87 3.47 -17.24
C THR A 6 24.46 2.90 -17.13
N ARG A 7 23.80 3.12 -15.98
CA ARG A 7 22.44 2.63 -15.71
C ARG A 7 21.44 3.26 -16.67
N THR A 8 20.68 2.43 -17.38
CA THR A 8 19.62 2.89 -18.28
C THR A 8 18.50 3.53 -17.46
N VAL A 9 18.18 4.80 -17.75
CA VAL A 9 17.09 5.53 -17.12
C VAL A 9 15.87 5.48 -18.04
N VAL A 10 14.89 4.65 -17.70
CA VAL A 10 13.61 4.57 -18.41
C VAL A 10 12.79 5.82 -18.06
N LYS A 11 12.43 6.62 -19.08
CA LYS A 11 11.49 7.74 -18.93
C LYS A 11 10.06 7.20 -18.96
N THR A 12 9.50 6.90 -17.79
CA THR A 12 8.06 6.57 -17.66
C THR A 12 7.23 7.86 -17.71
N ALA A 13 6.14 7.87 -18.48
CA ALA A 13 5.18 8.97 -18.46
C ALA A 13 4.60 9.12 -17.04
N LYS A 14 4.79 10.29 -16.43
CA LYS A 14 4.28 10.60 -15.08
C LYS A 14 3.18 11.65 -15.19
N THR A 15 1.93 11.21 -15.25
CA THR A 15 0.78 12.12 -15.15
C THR A 15 0.47 12.38 -13.68
N LYS A 16 0.56 13.64 -13.23
CA LYS A 16 0.29 14.02 -11.84
C LYS A 16 -1.22 14.11 -11.61
N VAL A 17 -1.86 12.97 -11.38
CA VAL A 17 -3.29 12.86 -11.07
C VAL A 17 -3.51 12.51 -9.59
N THR A 18 -4.61 13.00 -9.04
CA THR A 18 -5.10 12.64 -7.70
C THR A 18 -5.67 11.22 -7.75
N SER A 19 -5.00 10.26 -7.11
CA SER A 19 -5.39 8.84 -7.15
C SER A 19 -6.16 8.42 -5.89
N HIS A 20 -7.17 7.56 -6.07
CA HIS A 20 -7.85 6.85 -5.00
C HIS A 20 -7.23 5.45 -4.85
N SER A 21 -7.29 4.88 -3.65
CA SER A 21 -6.84 3.50 -3.42
C SER A 21 -8.00 2.66 -2.93
N VAL A 22 -8.17 1.48 -3.51
CA VAL A 22 -9.20 0.51 -3.15
C VAL A 22 -8.50 -0.79 -2.75
N ILE A 23 -8.94 -1.40 -1.66
CA ILE A 23 -8.53 -2.74 -1.25
C ILE A 23 -9.79 -3.58 -1.14
N GLY A 24 -9.79 -4.77 -1.71
CA GLY A 24 -10.92 -5.68 -1.65
C GLY A 24 -10.49 -7.12 -1.47
N ALA A 25 -11.37 -7.92 -0.87
CA ALA A 25 -11.23 -9.36 -0.75
C ALA A 25 -12.47 -10.02 -1.36
N ILE A 26 -12.22 -11.03 -2.19
CA ILE A 26 -13.26 -11.80 -2.90
C ILE A 26 -13.09 -13.27 -2.59
N HIS A 27 -14.21 -13.98 -2.52
CA HIS A 27 -14.30 -15.42 -2.52
C HIS A 27 -15.05 -15.86 -3.79
N SER A 28 -15.00 -17.16 -4.10
CA SER A 28 -15.65 -17.72 -5.30
C SER A 28 -17.16 -17.44 -5.36
N SER A 29 -17.81 -17.25 -4.20
CA SER A 29 -19.25 -17.00 -4.09
C SER A 29 -19.63 -15.52 -3.96
N VAL A 30 -18.77 -14.66 -3.40
CA VAL A 30 -19.16 -13.29 -3.00
C VAL A 30 -17.94 -12.35 -2.86
N VAL A 31 -18.19 -11.06 -3.10
CA VAL A 31 -17.29 -9.97 -2.68
C VAL A 31 -17.48 -9.72 -1.18
N HIS A 32 -16.50 -10.08 -0.34
CA HIS A 32 -16.66 -10.02 1.12
C HIS A 32 -16.48 -8.62 1.70
N HIS A 33 -15.43 -7.92 1.29
CA HIS A 33 -15.13 -6.61 1.87
C HIS A 33 -14.35 -5.74 0.89
N VAL A 34 -14.72 -4.47 0.78
CA VAL A 34 -14.07 -3.45 -0.04
C VAL A 34 -13.92 -2.18 0.79
N SER A 35 -12.71 -1.61 0.81
CA SER A 35 -12.41 -0.36 1.49
C SER A 35 -11.80 0.65 0.53
N LEU A 36 -12.33 1.86 0.55
CA LEU A 36 -11.90 2.99 -0.29
C LEU A 36 -11.16 4.01 0.56
N LYS A 37 -9.91 4.30 0.20
CA LYS A 37 -9.16 5.44 0.70
C LYS A 37 -9.18 6.57 -0.32
N LYS A 38 -9.88 7.65 0.05
CA LYS A 38 -9.84 8.91 -0.70
C LYS A 38 -8.47 9.60 -0.50
N PRO A 39 -7.98 10.30 -1.53
CA PRO A 39 -6.78 11.11 -1.39
C PRO A 39 -7.01 12.20 -0.35
N SER A 40 -6.00 12.43 0.49
CA SER A 40 -5.99 13.53 1.44
C SER A 40 -6.10 14.87 0.69
N PRO A 41 -6.81 15.87 1.23
CA PRO A 41 -6.76 17.23 0.72
C PRO A 41 -5.30 17.68 0.61
N LYS A 42 -4.93 18.33 -0.50
CA LYS A 42 -3.62 18.97 -0.59
C LYS A 42 -3.60 20.09 0.45
N PRO A 43 -2.53 20.24 1.27
CA PRO A 43 -2.36 21.49 1.99
C PRO A 43 -2.33 22.62 0.96
N GLU A 44 -3.18 23.62 1.12
CA GLU A 44 -3.18 24.82 0.31
C GLU A 44 -1.79 25.43 0.40
N THR A 45 -1.00 25.25 -0.65
CA THR A 45 0.31 25.88 -0.72
C THR A 45 0.02 27.32 -1.11
N ASN A 46 -0.08 28.20 -0.12
CA ASN A 46 -0.06 29.63 -0.35
C ASN A 46 1.12 29.94 -1.28
N ASN A 47 0.80 30.61 -2.39
CA ASN A 47 1.71 30.97 -3.45
C ASN A 47 2.90 31.77 -2.89
N ILE A 48 4.05 31.12 -2.67
CA ILE A 48 5.32 31.84 -2.59
C ILE A 48 6.26 31.25 -3.64
N ALA A 49 6.56 32.11 -4.61
CA ALA A 49 7.34 31.91 -5.80
C ALA A 49 8.55 30.97 -5.62
N LYS A 50 8.62 29.94 -6.46
CA LYS A 50 9.85 29.15 -6.66
C LYS A 50 10.90 29.98 -7.40
N LYS A 51 11.65 30.81 -6.66
CA LYS A 51 12.94 31.33 -7.11
C LYS A 51 14.01 30.30 -6.75
N LYS A 52 14.60 29.65 -7.77
CA LYS A 52 15.85 28.89 -7.65
C LYS A 52 16.90 29.75 -6.96
N ARG A 53 17.57 29.23 -5.92
CA ARG A 53 18.98 29.52 -5.61
C ARG A 53 19.57 28.45 -4.68
N LYS A 54 20.86 28.24 -4.92
CA LYS A 54 21.84 27.29 -4.40
C LYS A 54 22.28 27.74 -2.99
N GLY A 55 22.59 26.82 -2.07
CA GLY A 55 23.30 27.15 -0.82
C GLY A 55 22.77 26.44 0.41
N ASP A 56 23.70 26.20 1.32
CA ASP A 56 23.70 25.30 2.47
C ASP A 56 22.84 25.76 3.67
N ASP A 57 22.65 24.81 4.58
CA ASP A 57 22.32 24.91 6.00
C ASP A 57 20.91 25.33 6.51
N THR A 58 20.34 24.34 7.20
CA THR A 58 19.57 24.45 8.45
C THR A 58 18.20 25.15 8.42
N SER A 59 17.19 24.39 7.99
CA SER A 59 15.97 24.13 8.77
C SER A 59 15.06 23.26 7.92
N ALA A 60 15.23 21.95 8.03
CA ALA A 60 14.28 21.00 7.49
C ALA A 60 12.96 21.17 8.27
N VAL A 61 12.11 22.08 7.82
CA VAL A 61 10.68 21.99 8.13
C VAL A 61 10.24 20.68 7.53
N ASP A 62 10.06 19.69 8.40
CA ASP A 62 9.59 18.35 8.09
C ASP A 62 8.17 18.47 7.53
N VAL A 63 8.06 18.80 6.24
CA VAL A 63 6.82 18.73 5.50
C VAL A 63 6.49 17.25 5.44
N LYS A 64 5.72 16.77 6.43
CA LYS A 64 5.18 15.41 6.48
C LYS A 64 4.61 15.08 5.10
N LEU A 65 5.37 14.30 4.33
CA LEU A 65 4.96 13.86 3.01
C LEU A 65 3.69 13.04 3.21
N VAL A 66 2.55 13.58 2.77
CA VAL A 66 1.29 12.87 2.92
C VAL A 66 1.37 11.57 2.10
N PRO A 67 1.20 10.39 2.74
CA PRO A 67 1.47 9.14 2.06
C PRO A 67 0.51 8.92 0.89
N LYS A 68 1.06 8.78 -0.32
CA LYS A 68 0.32 8.40 -1.52
C LYS A 68 0.06 6.90 -1.51
N GLY A 69 -1.14 6.49 -1.93
CA GLY A 69 -1.52 5.09 -2.05
C GLY A 69 -2.00 4.44 -0.75
N THR A 70 -2.01 3.11 -0.74
CA THR A 70 -2.32 2.29 0.43
C THR A 70 -1.24 2.46 1.48
N THR A 71 -1.61 3.02 2.63
CA THR A 71 -0.72 3.08 3.79
C THR A 71 -0.82 1.79 4.59
N THR A 72 0.23 1.45 5.32
CA THR A 72 0.20 0.36 6.31
C THR A 72 -0.99 0.48 7.25
N VAL A 73 -1.32 1.71 7.70
CA VAL A 73 -2.50 1.97 8.55
C VAL A 73 -3.80 1.56 7.86
N HIS A 74 -3.98 1.91 6.58
CA HIS A 74 -5.19 1.56 5.83
C HIS A 74 -5.28 0.06 5.59
N SER A 75 -4.18 -0.58 5.21
CA SER A 75 -4.11 -2.04 5.04
C SER A 75 -4.39 -2.79 6.35
N THR A 76 -3.81 -2.35 7.48
CA THR A 76 -4.07 -2.97 8.78
C THR A 76 -5.53 -2.80 9.19
N LYS A 77 -6.13 -1.62 8.98
CA LYS A 77 -7.55 -1.40 9.27
C LYS A 77 -8.43 -2.35 8.45
N PHE A 78 -8.21 -2.41 7.13
CA PHE A 78 -8.91 -3.32 6.24
C PHE A 78 -8.80 -4.78 6.70
N VAL A 79 -7.59 -5.23 7.04
CA VAL A 79 -7.37 -6.62 7.50
C VAL A 79 -8.12 -6.91 8.80
N ASN A 80 -8.24 -5.95 9.70
CA ASN A 80 -9.02 -6.14 10.93
C ASN A 80 -10.51 -6.33 10.61
N GLU A 81 -11.08 -5.39 9.87
CA GLU A 81 -12.50 -5.40 9.48
C GLU A 81 -12.83 -6.67 8.67
N PHE A 82 -11.94 -7.04 7.75
CA PHE A 82 -12.06 -8.27 6.96
C PHE A 82 -12.07 -9.53 7.84
N PHE A 83 -11.19 -9.62 8.84
CA PHE A 83 -11.19 -10.78 9.74
C PHE A 83 -12.41 -10.83 10.65
N ASP A 84 -12.94 -9.69 11.08
CA ASP A 84 -14.15 -9.68 11.90
C ASP A 84 -15.32 -10.25 11.09
N ILE A 85 -15.46 -9.88 9.81
CA ILE A 85 -16.43 -10.48 8.88
C ILE A 85 -16.18 -11.99 8.69
N MET A 86 -14.93 -12.40 8.45
CA MET A 86 -14.64 -13.82 8.22
C MET A 86 -14.86 -14.72 9.45
N ASN A 87 -14.70 -14.18 10.66
CA ASN A 87 -14.92 -14.98 11.88
C ASN A 87 -16.41 -15.23 12.16
N GLU A 88 -17.30 -14.37 11.64
CA GLU A 88 -18.75 -14.54 11.74
C GLU A 88 -19.27 -15.61 10.77
N ASP A 89 -18.57 -15.81 9.65
CA ASP A 89 -18.97 -16.77 8.60
C ASP A 89 -18.28 -18.12 8.79
N GLU A 90 -19.04 -19.14 9.22
CA GLU A 90 -18.52 -20.49 9.40
C GLU A 90 -17.99 -21.13 8.12
N TYR A 91 -18.52 -20.75 6.95
CA TYR A 91 -18.07 -21.31 5.67
C TYR A 91 -16.66 -20.88 5.30
N LEU A 92 -16.17 -19.77 5.88
CA LEU A 92 -14.83 -19.25 5.60
C LEU A 92 -13.77 -19.78 6.57
N LYS A 93 -14.17 -20.53 7.61
CA LYS A 93 -13.22 -21.20 8.51
C LYS A 93 -12.26 -22.08 7.70
N ASP A 94 -11.00 -22.12 8.13
CA ASP A 94 -9.92 -22.90 7.52
C ASP A 94 -9.55 -22.55 6.05
N SER A 95 -10.16 -21.52 5.47
CA SER A 95 -9.84 -21.01 4.14
C SER A 95 -8.42 -20.44 4.03
N TYR A 96 -7.89 -20.42 2.81
CA TYR A 96 -6.61 -19.81 2.50
C TYR A 96 -6.78 -18.37 2.03
N LEU A 97 -6.02 -17.46 2.62
CA LEU A 97 -5.90 -16.09 2.13
C LEU A 97 -4.86 -16.04 1.00
N VAL A 98 -5.32 -15.83 -0.23
CA VAL A 98 -4.45 -15.67 -1.40
C VAL A 98 -4.08 -14.19 -1.54
N MET A 99 -2.78 -13.89 -1.56
CA MET A 99 -2.28 -12.51 -1.68
C MET A 99 -1.12 -12.42 -2.69
N ASP A 100 -0.92 -11.24 -3.26
CA ASP A 100 0.25 -10.94 -4.08
C ASP A 100 1.54 -10.88 -3.23
N ASN A 101 2.68 -10.68 -3.89
CA ASN A 101 3.97 -10.60 -3.21
C ASN A 101 4.32 -9.21 -2.65
N ALA A 102 3.38 -8.27 -2.59
CA ALA A 102 3.70 -6.91 -2.17
C ALA A 102 4.19 -6.87 -0.72
N SER A 103 5.15 -5.96 -0.45
CA SER A 103 5.83 -5.86 0.84
C SER A 103 4.87 -5.61 2.01
N ILE A 104 3.73 -4.95 1.76
CA ILE A 104 2.69 -4.70 2.75
C ILE A 104 2.04 -5.99 3.27
N HIS A 105 1.81 -6.98 2.40
CA HIS A 105 1.21 -8.27 2.76
C HIS A 105 2.21 -9.20 3.46
N LYS A 106 3.50 -9.08 3.13
CA LYS A 106 4.58 -9.84 3.77
C LYS A 106 5.09 -9.24 5.07
N SER A 107 4.50 -8.13 5.54
CA SER A 107 4.93 -7.48 6.77
C SER A 107 4.66 -8.35 8.00
N LYS A 108 5.58 -8.38 8.96
CA LYS A 108 5.44 -9.15 10.21
C LYS A 108 4.11 -8.87 10.95
N PRO A 109 3.64 -7.61 11.06
CA PRO A 109 2.37 -7.33 11.74
C PRO A 109 1.17 -8.00 11.05
N ILE A 110 1.10 -7.96 9.72
CA ILE A 110 0.02 -8.56 8.94
C ILE A 110 0.07 -10.09 9.07
N ILE A 111 1.23 -10.70 8.84
CA ILE A 111 1.38 -12.17 8.97
C ILE A 111 1.01 -12.64 10.38
N ARG A 112 1.45 -11.93 11.43
CA ARG A 112 1.10 -12.28 12.82
C ARG A 112 -0.40 -12.20 13.05
N LYS A 113 -1.06 -11.16 12.55
CA LYS A 113 -2.51 -10.97 12.70
C LYS A 113 -3.29 -12.11 12.07
N ILE A 114 -2.92 -12.50 10.85
CA ILE A 114 -3.54 -13.60 10.12
C ILE A 114 -3.39 -14.93 10.88
N LYS A 115 -2.18 -15.23 11.36
CA LYS A 115 -1.89 -16.46 12.11
C LYS A 115 -2.64 -16.53 13.45
N VAL A 116 -2.73 -15.42 14.19
CA VAL A 116 -3.45 -15.36 15.47
C VAL A 116 -4.95 -15.64 15.29
N LYS A 117 -5.51 -15.27 14.14
CA LYS A 117 -6.91 -15.58 13.79
C LYS A 117 -7.11 -16.99 13.21
N GLY A 118 -6.05 -17.80 13.10
CA GLY A 118 -6.13 -19.21 12.66
C GLY A 118 -6.07 -19.43 11.15
N TYR A 119 -5.91 -18.38 10.33
CA TYR A 119 -5.95 -18.52 8.88
C TYR A 119 -4.57 -18.80 8.26
N ARG A 120 -4.58 -19.51 7.13
CA ARG A 120 -3.40 -19.83 6.32
C ARG A 120 -3.24 -18.83 5.17
N ILE A 121 -2.01 -18.55 4.77
CA ILE A 121 -1.70 -17.61 3.68
C ILE A 121 -1.07 -18.38 2.53
N MET A 122 -1.49 -18.08 1.31
CA MET A 122 -0.83 -18.50 0.07
C MET A 122 -0.42 -17.26 -0.73
N TYR A 123 0.86 -17.17 -1.09
CA TYR A 123 1.35 -16.09 -1.94
C TYR A 123 1.37 -16.54 -3.39
N LEU A 124 0.93 -15.67 -4.29
CA LEU A 124 1.01 -15.91 -5.73
C LEU A 124 2.48 -16.07 -6.15
N SER A 125 2.73 -16.84 -7.21
CA SER A 125 4.05 -16.89 -7.83
C SER A 125 4.43 -15.49 -8.34
N PRO A 126 5.69 -15.02 -8.22
CA PRO A 126 6.09 -13.69 -8.68
C PRO A 126 5.83 -13.42 -10.17
N LEU A 127 5.70 -14.47 -10.98
CA LEU A 127 5.36 -14.36 -12.41
C LEU A 127 3.87 -14.11 -12.67
N LEU A 128 3.03 -14.27 -11.65
CA LEU A 128 1.56 -14.16 -11.71
C LEU A 128 1.03 -12.98 -10.86
N ALA A 129 1.92 -12.15 -10.30
CA ALA A 129 1.61 -11.06 -9.38
C ALA A 129 1.74 -9.68 -10.05
#